data_AF-A0A8W8L2T2-F1
#
_entry.id   AF-A0A8W8L2T2-F1
#
_cell.length_a   1.000
_cell.length_b   1.000
_cell.length_c   1.000
_cell.angle_alpha   90.00
_cell.angle_beta   90.00
_cell.angle_gamma   90.00
#
_symmetry.space_group_name_H-M   'P 1'
#
loop_
_entity.id
_entity.type
_entity.pdbx_description
1 polymer ?
#
loop_
_entity_poly.entity_id
_entity_poly.type
_entity_poly.pdbx_seq_one_letter_code
_entity_poly.pdbx_strand_id
1 'polypeptide(L)'
;MKLFAICVAVVWLTWFSAESHLPLHQILSRRSQDLATEHAMMMEFGDSDHNGRLSGEEIQNFFMYFINFDFDTAYSAANRFLKDGDIDGDGSLDERGRIMCLNTCSLIL
;
A
#
# COMPACT_ATOMS: atom_id res chain seq x y z
N MET A 1 16.98 10.88 4.93
CA MET A 1 16.02 11.39 5.93
C MET A 1 15.32 12.70 5.53
N LYS A 2 16.02 13.79 5.13
CA LYS A 2 15.36 15.08 4.85
C LYS A 2 14.61 15.20 3.51
N LEU A 3 15.07 14.52 2.45
CA LEU A 3 14.39 14.58 1.14
C LEU A 3 13.04 13.85 1.11
N PHE A 4 12.91 12.73 1.84
CA PHE A 4 11.69 11.93 1.85
C PHE A 4 10.50 12.70 2.45
N ALA A 5 10.73 13.41 3.56
CA ALA A 5 9.72 14.26 4.18
C ALA A 5 9.29 15.44 3.27
N ILE A 6 10.20 15.95 2.43
CA ILE A 6 9.89 17.03 1.49
C ILE A 6 9.04 16.50 0.33
N CYS A 7 9.35 15.32 -0.22
CA CYS A 7 8.53 14.70 -1.27
C CYS A 7 7.11 14.39 -0.77
N VAL A 8 6.98 13.82 0.44
CA VAL A 8 5.69 13.56 1.08
C VAL A 8 4.93 14.87 1.33
N ALA A 9 5.60 15.93 1.79
CA ALA A 9 4.97 17.23 2.03
C ALA A 9 4.52 17.96 0.75
N VAL A 10 5.26 17.83 -0.36
CA VAL A 10 4.90 18.42 -1.65
C VAL A 10 3.71 17.68 -2.27
N VAL A 11 3.67 16.34 -2.16
CA VAL A 11 2.50 15.54 -2.56
C VAL A 11 1.30 15.91 -1.69
N TRP A 12 1.47 16.02 -0.37
CA TRP A 12 0.42 16.46 0.56
C TRP A 12 -0.16 17.84 0.23
N LEU A 13 0.68 18.86 0.00
CA LEU A 13 0.22 20.23 -0.25
C LEU A 13 -0.45 20.40 -1.62
N THR A 14 -0.01 19.65 -2.63
CA THR A 14 -0.61 19.68 -3.97
C THR A 14 -1.92 18.89 -4.04
N TRP A 15 -2.04 17.80 -3.27
CA TRP A 15 -3.25 16.97 -3.22
C TRP A 15 -4.36 17.59 -2.34
N PHE A 16 -4.01 18.11 -1.17
CA PHE A 16 -4.98 18.73 -0.25
C PHE A 16 -5.62 20.01 -0.83
N SER A 17 -4.91 20.71 -1.72
CA SER A 17 -5.47 21.88 -2.42
C SER A 17 -6.43 21.53 -3.56
N ALA A 18 -6.41 20.29 -4.07
CA ALA A 18 -7.20 19.88 -5.23
C ALA A 18 -8.59 19.33 -4.86
N GLU A 19 -8.80 18.88 -3.61
CA GLU A 19 -9.98 18.10 -3.22
C GLU A 19 -11.01 18.84 -2.37
N SER A 20 -10.75 20.09 -1.98
CA SER A 20 -11.62 20.88 -1.08
C SER A 20 -13.00 21.25 -1.64
N HIS A 21 -13.26 20.96 -2.93
CA HIS A 21 -14.50 21.32 -3.62
C HIS A 21 -15.37 20.14 -4.06
N LEU A 22 -14.96 18.89 -3.81
CA LEU A 22 -15.71 17.72 -4.25
C LEU A 22 -16.68 17.20 -3.17
N PRO A 23 -17.91 16.81 -3.54
CA PRO A 23 -18.84 16.21 -2.61
C PRO A 23 -18.32 14.84 -2.13
N LEU A 24 -18.54 14.54 -0.84
CA LEU A 24 -18.05 13.35 -0.12
C LEU A 24 -18.20 12.03 -0.90
N HIS A 25 -19.29 11.83 -1.63
CA HIS A 25 -19.51 10.61 -2.41
C HIS A 25 -18.52 10.44 -3.58
N GLN A 26 -18.08 11.53 -4.21
CA GLN A 26 -17.08 11.47 -5.30
C GLN A 26 -15.69 11.21 -4.75
N ILE A 27 -15.37 11.73 -3.56
CA ILE A 27 -14.13 11.44 -2.85
C ILE A 27 -14.08 9.95 -2.49
N LEU A 28 -15.16 9.41 -1.92
CA LEU A 28 -15.25 7.99 -1.58
C LEU A 28 -15.20 7.08 -2.81
N SER A 29 -15.88 7.47 -3.91
CA SER A 29 -15.83 6.73 -5.17
C SER A 29 -14.42 6.71 -5.76
N ARG A 30 -13.71 7.84 -5.79
CA ARG A 30 -12.31 7.89 -6.24
C ARG A 30 -11.40 7.06 -5.36
N ARG A 31 -11.48 7.23 -4.03
CA ARG A 31 -10.73 6.44 -3.05
C ARG A 31 -10.94 4.93 -3.26
N SER A 32 -12.18 4.49 -3.50
CA SER A 32 -12.47 3.07 -3.75
C SER A 32 -11.86 2.54 -5.06
N GLN A 33 -11.75 3.39 -6.07
CA GLN A 33 -11.22 3.05 -7.38
C GLN A 33 -9.69 3.04 -7.38
N ASP A 34 -9.07 3.97 -6.65
CA ASP A 34 -7.64 3.98 -6.39
C ASP A 34 -7.21 2.75 -5.57
N LEU A 35 -7.96 2.40 -4.51
CA LEU A 35 -7.69 1.22 -3.69
C LEU A 35 -7.76 -0.09 -4.49
N ALA A 36 -8.76 -0.20 -5.38
CA ALA A 36 -8.91 -1.37 -6.25
C ALA A 36 -7.76 -1.47 -7.27
N THR A 37 -7.26 -0.33 -7.75
CA THR A 37 -6.15 -0.27 -8.70
C THR A 37 -4.82 -0.61 -8.01
N GLU A 38 -4.60 -0.09 -6.80
CA GLU A 38 -3.44 -0.42 -5.96
C GLU A 38 -3.41 -1.90 -5.59
N HIS A 39 -4.56 -2.46 -5.21
CA HIS A 39 -4.70 -3.90 -4.94
C HIS A 39 -4.39 -4.75 -6.17
N ALA A 40 -4.93 -4.39 -7.33
CA ALA A 40 -4.68 -5.09 -8.58
C ALA A 40 -3.18 -5.08 -8.96
N MET A 41 -2.50 -3.93 -8.85
CA MET A 41 -1.06 -3.84 -9.12
C MET A 41 -0.24 -4.66 -8.12
N MET A 42 -0.58 -4.62 -6.84
CA MET A 42 0.15 -5.38 -5.83
C MET A 42 0.03 -6.89 -6.06
N MET A 43 -1.14 -7.36 -6.52
CA MET A 43 -1.32 -8.76 -6.90
C MET A 43 -0.61 -9.11 -8.21
N GLU A 44 -0.74 -8.28 -9.24
CA GLU A 44 -0.12 -8.55 -10.55
C GLU A 44 1.40 -8.67 -10.46
N PHE A 45 2.05 -7.87 -9.61
CA PHE A 45 3.50 -7.80 -9.51
C PHE A 45 4.09 -8.45 -8.26
N GLY A 46 3.29 -8.62 -7.20
CA GLY A 46 3.72 -9.20 -5.93
C GLY A 46 3.44 -10.69 -5.81
N ASP A 47 2.32 -11.18 -6.35
CA ASP A 47 1.91 -12.59 -6.26
C ASP A 47 2.64 -13.42 -7.32
N SER A 48 3.92 -13.69 -7.06
CA SER A 48 4.84 -14.32 -8.01
C SER A 48 4.55 -15.80 -8.19
N ASP A 49 3.98 -16.46 -7.17
CA ASP A 49 3.59 -17.87 -7.25
C ASP A 49 2.11 -18.07 -7.66
N HIS A 50 1.37 -16.97 -7.83
CA HIS A 50 -0.03 -16.92 -8.26
C HIS A 50 -0.98 -17.70 -7.34
N ASN A 51 -0.68 -17.71 -6.04
CA ASN A 51 -1.49 -18.41 -5.04
C ASN A 51 -2.65 -17.55 -4.49
N GLY A 52 -2.74 -16.28 -4.89
CA GLY A 52 -3.79 -15.35 -4.46
C GLY A 52 -3.55 -14.73 -3.07
N ARG A 53 -2.39 -15.00 -2.47
CA ARG A 53 -1.89 -14.49 -1.18
C ARG A 53 -0.55 -13.79 -1.44
N LEU A 54 -0.12 -12.97 -0.49
CA LEU A 54 1.19 -12.33 -0.56
C LEU A 54 2.01 -12.72 0.66
N SER A 55 3.05 -13.51 0.45
CA SER A 55 4.03 -13.83 1.48
C SER A 55 4.90 -12.63 1.83
N GLY A 56 5.58 -12.67 2.98
CA GLY A 56 6.51 -11.60 3.37
C GLY A 56 7.63 -11.35 2.35
N GLU A 57 8.13 -12.40 1.71
CA GLU A 57 9.16 -12.31 0.67
C GLU A 57 8.63 -11.63 -0.59
N GLU A 58 7.41 -11.97 -1.01
CA GLU A 58 6.73 -11.35 -2.15
C GLU A 58 6.45 -9.87 -1.92
N ILE A 59 5.98 -9.51 -0.73
CA ILE A 59 5.75 -8.13 -0.34
C ILE A 59 7.08 -7.35 -0.32
N GLN A 60 8.15 -7.96 0.21
CA GLN A 60 9.47 -7.34 0.21
C GLN A 60 10.00 -7.13 -1.22
N ASN A 61 9.88 -8.14 -2.08
CA ASN A 61 10.30 -8.08 -3.47
C ASN A 61 9.51 -7.01 -4.23
N PHE A 62 8.21 -6.89 -3.98
CA PHE A 62 7.40 -5.82 -4.53
C PHE A 62 7.95 -4.43 -4.13
N PHE A 63 8.27 -4.21 -2.85
CA PHE A 63 8.86 -2.94 -2.41
C PHE A 63 10.26 -2.70 -2.99
N MET A 64 11.09 -3.73 -3.14
CA MET A 64 12.43 -3.60 -3.69
C MET A 64 12.42 -3.30 -5.20
N TYR A 65 11.63 -4.04 -5.97
CA TYR A 65 11.72 -3.99 -7.45
C TYR A 65 10.74 -3.01 -8.08
N PHE A 66 9.56 -2.85 -7.48
CA PHE A 66 8.51 -1.98 -8.03
C PHE A 66 8.54 -0.57 -7.44
N ILE A 67 8.77 -0.48 -6.13
CA ILE A 67 8.84 0.81 -5.42
C ILE A 67 10.29 1.30 -5.28
N ASN A 68 11.27 0.46 -5.63
CA ASN A 68 12.70 0.78 -5.64
C ASN A 68 13.27 1.15 -4.26
N PHE A 69 12.80 0.47 -3.21
CA PHE A 69 13.36 0.57 -1.86
C PHE A 69 14.64 -0.25 -1.72
N ASP A 70 15.53 0.19 -0.82
CA ASP A 70 16.64 -0.64 -0.37
C ASP A 70 16.13 -1.84 0.46
N PHE A 71 16.99 -2.85 0.60
CA PHE A 71 16.63 -4.12 1.26
C PHE A 71 16.08 -3.92 2.67
N ASP A 72 16.73 -3.09 3.50
CA ASP A 72 16.34 -2.90 4.91
C ASP A 72 15.00 -2.18 5.04
N THR A 73 14.78 -1.17 4.19
CA THR A 73 13.49 -0.45 4.12
C THR A 73 12.37 -1.36 3.62
N ALA A 74 12.62 -2.15 2.57
CA ALA A 74 11.64 -3.09 2.02
C ALA A 74 11.29 -4.20 3.01
N TYR A 75 12.30 -4.76 3.70
CA TYR A 75 12.11 -5.76 4.75
C TYR A 75 11.27 -5.21 5.92
N SER A 76 11.58 -3.99 6.35
CA SER A 76 10.82 -3.32 7.42
C SER A 76 9.38 -3.03 7.01
N ALA A 77 9.16 -2.60 5.76
CA ALA A 77 7.84 -2.35 5.21
C ALA A 77 7.01 -3.64 5.08
N ALA A 78 7.61 -4.72 4.58
CA ALA A 78 6.96 -6.03 4.46
C ALA A 78 6.54 -6.60 5.82
N ASN A 79 7.42 -6.53 6.82
CA ASN A 79 7.09 -6.95 8.18
C ASN A 79 5.97 -6.10 8.80
N ARG A 80 5.94 -4.80 8.51
CA ARG A 80 4.87 -3.90 8.96
C ARG A 80 3.54 -4.31 8.33
N PHE A 81 3.54 -4.56 7.01
CA PHE A 81 2.36 -5.01 6.27
C PHE A 81 1.81 -6.32 6.84
N LEU A 82 2.67 -7.32 7.03
CA LEU A 82 2.25 -8.58 7.66
C LEU A 82 1.71 -8.37 9.07
N LYS A 83 2.40 -7.59 9.90
CA LYS A 83 1.93 -7.34 11.27
C LYS A 83 0.55 -6.69 11.33
N ASP A 84 0.25 -5.83 10.37
CA ASP A 84 -1.00 -5.04 10.36
C ASP A 84 -2.15 -5.79 9.63
N GLY A 85 -1.85 -6.77 8.76
CA GLY A 85 -2.85 -7.45 7.93
C GLY A 85 -2.88 -8.97 7.97
N ASP A 86 -1.92 -9.65 8.59
CA ASP A 86 -1.95 -11.11 8.75
C ASP A 86 -2.95 -11.49 9.86
N ILE A 87 -4.21 -11.69 9.45
CA ILE A 87 -5.33 -11.90 10.37
C ILE A 87 -5.33 -13.32 10.94
N ASP A 88 -4.93 -14.31 10.14
CA ASP A 88 -4.91 -15.73 10.51
C ASP A 88 -3.55 -16.20 11.06
N GLY A 89 -2.52 -15.37 10.96
CA GLY A 89 -1.19 -15.61 11.54
C GLY A 89 -0.37 -16.62 10.74
N ASP A 90 -0.65 -16.77 9.44
CA ASP A 90 -0.01 -17.77 8.59
C ASP A 90 1.23 -17.26 7.86
N GLY A 91 1.59 -15.99 8.10
CA GLY A 91 2.76 -15.35 7.50
C GLY A 91 2.50 -14.83 6.08
N SER A 92 1.24 -14.78 5.66
CA SER A 92 0.82 -14.25 4.36
C SER A 92 -0.38 -13.32 4.48
N LEU A 93 -0.53 -12.40 3.52
CA LEU A 93 -1.72 -11.57 3.41
C LEU A 93 -2.70 -12.22 2.44
N ASP A 94 -3.82 -12.71 2.98
CA ASP A 94 -5.00 -13.04 2.19
C ASP A 94 -5.72 -11.77 1.69
N GLU A 95 -6.79 -11.94 0.92
CA GLU A 95 -7.55 -10.79 0.38
C GLU A 95 -8.02 -9.83 1.49
N ARG A 96 -8.46 -10.37 2.63
CA ARG A 96 -9.00 -9.59 3.75
C ARG A 96 -7.89 -8.79 4.42
N GLY A 97 -6.74 -9.43 4.65
CA GLY A 97 -5.55 -8.82 5.20
C GLY A 97 -5.01 -7.70 4.33
N ARG A 98 -4.94 -7.93 3.01
CA ARG A 98 -4.52 -6.90 2.03
C ARG A 98 -5.45 -5.69 2.04
N ILE A 99 -6.77 -5.90 2.00
CA ILE A 99 -7.75 -4.81 2.05
C ILE A 99 -7.64 -4.03 3.37
N MET A 100 -7.37 -4.71 4.47
CA MET A 100 -7.15 -4.07 5.77
C MET A 100 -5.88 -3.20 5.73
N CYS A 101 -4.75 -3.73 5.27
CA CYS A 101 -3.51 -2.96 5.12
C CYS A 101 -3.70 -1.72 4.23
N LEU A 102 -4.31 -1.87 3.06
CA LEU A 102 -4.53 -0.78 2.11
C LEU A 102 -5.43 0.31 2.71
N ASN A 103 -6.53 -0.06 3.38
CA ASN A 103 -7.38 0.92 4.07
C ASN A 103 -6.65 1.68 5.19
N THR A 104 -5.75 1.00 5.91
CA THR A 104 -4.98 1.62 6.99
C THR A 104 -3.86 2.51 6.44
N CYS A 105 -3.24 2.14 5.31
CA CYS A 105 -2.27 2.96 4.59
C CYS A 105 -2.89 4.20 3.94
N SER A 106 -4.10 4.11 3.39
CA SER A 106 -4.84 5.27 2.85
C SER A 106 -5.34 6.25 3.93
N LEU A 107 -5.24 5.89 5.22
CA LEU A 107 -5.56 6.75 6.36
C LEU A 107 -4.34 7.50 6.91
N ILE A 108 -3.13 7.14 6.44
CA ILE A 108 -1.85 7.76 6.82
C ILE A 108 -1.29 8.63 5.67
N LEU A 109 -1.80 8.48 4.45
CA LEU A 109 -1.50 9.31 3.27
C LEU A 109 -2.60 10.36 3.03
#